data_AF-A0A6G2RWT3-F1
#
_entry.id   AF-A0A6G2RWT3-F1
#
_cell.length_a   1.000
_cell.length_b   1.000
_cell.length_c   1.000
_cell.angle_alpha   90.00
_cell.angle_beta   90.00
_cell.angle_gamma   90.00
#
_symmetry.space_group_name_H-M   'P 1'
#
loop_
_entity.id
_entity.type
_entity.pdbx_description
1 polymer ?
#
loop_
_entity_poly.entity_id
_entity_poly.type
_entity_poly.pdbx_seq_one_letter_code
_entity_poly.pdbx_strand_id
1 'polypeptide(L)'
;MDDRMDDHMDDLIPDGAGTAPDDAGTGTGAGDVGTVTGDAYLAGRHAPEGSPAHRLYLWIERLHDLMTLFHEQFVHEDWEHEYSARSLPEVEEALLAFGAVDDGDDATPLHIEAAAAYLGETLLQEAGGRWDWDAAAGTDGLPVVRPDPALGCAPVVPLLVVGQALREASGRVLATAARLLRKAVRDRQREHPEWWPQQVRTPWVHAGAVHTDCRAPERWRNDRMIDYLRWWAEQAGGRDRWLFTPASLDAMEALLRKHFRTVEDYDRVADEPFWVMAAWYVGQYVVHNKGALWQYREVNPDAPPGTWYAADNYWTGSVFVSQRLRYDGHAAHPWAMLREAVAGKDLREIVDRFPAPLPHRAAVAERVTWPEQLWPQARPEHLTPPALPPLTAAESAELTEADDLQGPDWFDNHRLSTWLAERRDAFPAWAEAAGGTAAAWDFSPASLDRLEALVRARFTTYEEMVAAKDEPFLTGAAWYFGEVQVRTCGAVWRCRPQPPEDPDNPYDVPMVQAPRPTPDEDTYGDGDGEDHEEDHDDEEYIHLCDPPGSLRALLLNGPESHLRDALEAYG
;
A
#
# COMPACT_ATOMS: atom_id res chain seq x y z
N MET A 1 41.97 27.52 -48.99
CA MET A 1 42.20 27.76 -47.57
C MET A 1 41.19 26.92 -46.82
N ASP A 2 41.40 25.67 -46.47
CA ASP A 2 42.43 24.62 -46.60
C ASP A 2 41.73 23.48 -45.82
N ASP A 3 41.26 22.41 -46.46
CA ASP A 3 41.96 21.21 -46.93
C ASP A 3 42.40 20.23 -45.82
N ARG A 4 42.18 18.93 -46.11
CA ARG A 4 42.68 17.67 -45.48
C ARG A 4 41.93 17.07 -44.28
N MET A 5 41.78 15.74 -44.13
CA MET A 5 42.12 14.55 -44.95
C MET A 5 41.41 13.33 -44.32
N ASP A 6 40.91 12.41 -45.16
CA ASP A 6 40.74 10.98 -44.84
C ASP A 6 42.13 10.31 -44.69
N ASP A 7 42.28 9.27 -43.85
CA ASP A 7 42.42 7.85 -44.31
C ASP A 7 42.96 6.85 -43.23
N HIS A 8 42.54 5.60 -43.41
CA HIS A 8 42.83 4.25 -42.84
C HIS A 8 44.05 3.89 -41.94
N MET A 9 43.83 2.89 -41.04
CA MET A 9 44.62 1.64 -40.80
C MET A 9 43.94 0.80 -39.68
N ASP A 10 43.32 -0.36 -39.95
CA ASP A 10 43.85 -1.75 -40.06
C ASP A 10 44.15 -2.49 -38.74
N ASP A 11 43.38 -3.59 -38.55
CA ASP A 11 43.65 -4.92 -37.99
C ASP A 11 44.50 -5.13 -36.71
N LEU A 12 43.97 -5.98 -35.81
CA LEU A 12 44.66 -7.17 -35.27
C LEU A 12 43.70 -8.03 -34.42
N ILE A 13 43.23 -9.14 -35.00
CA ILE A 13 42.83 -10.39 -34.32
C ILE A 13 44.07 -11.30 -34.23
N PRO A 14 44.17 -12.21 -33.25
CA PRO A 14 44.80 -13.48 -33.50
C PRO A 14 43.84 -14.67 -33.30
N ASP A 15 43.82 -15.50 -34.35
CA ASP A 15 43.24 -16.83 -34.46
C ASP A 15 43.87 -17.86 -33.50
N GLY A 16 43.10 -18.92 -33.20
CA GLY A 16 43.56 -20.25 -33.59
C GLY A 16 43.42 -21.41 -32.60
N ALA A 17 42.74 -22.44 -33.11
CA ALA A 17 42.89 -23.89 -32.86
C ALA A 17 41.95 -24.57 -31.86
N GLY A 18 41.08 -25.42 -32.43
CA GLY A 18 40.16 -26.29 -31.71
C GLY A 18 40.68 -27.72 -31.49
N THR A 19 39.91 -28.44 -30.68
CA THR A 19 39.87 -29.91 -30.60
C THR A 19 38.53 -30.30 -29.99
N ALA A 20 37.72 -31.07 -30.71
CA ALA A 20 36.68 -31.92 -30.12
C ALA A 20 37.30 -33.29 -29.81
N PRO A 21 36.78 -34.05 -28.83
CA PRO A 21 35.74 -35.01 -29.19
C PRO A 21 34.62 -35.18 -28.14
N ASP A 22 33.58 -35.87 -28.59
CA ASP A 22 32.39 -36.33 -27.87
C ASP A 22 32.65 -36.91 -26.48
N ASP A 23 31.77 -36.60 -25.52
CA ASP A 23 31.25 -37.65 -24.63
C ASP A 23 29.86 -37.30 -24.09
N ALA A 24 29.00 -38.32 -24.05
CA ALA A 24 27.62 -38.23 -23.62
C ALA A 24 27.53 -38.13 -22.09
N GLY A 25 26.78 -37.15 -21.59
CA GLY A 25 26.47 -37.01 -20.17
C GLY A 25 25.09 -36.41 -19.98
N THR A 26 24.09 -37.27 -19.78
CA THR A 26 22.78 -36.93 -19.21
C THR A 26 22.97 -36.20 -17.89
N GLY A 27 22.60 -34.91 -17.85
CA GLY A 27 22.63 -34.08 -16.65
C GLY A 27 21.34 -33.26 -16.56
N THR A 28 20.45 -33.68 -15.68
CA THR A 28 19.22 -33.04 -15.25
C THR A 28 19.52 -31.62 -14.75
N GLY A 29 19.24 -30.60 -15.56
CA GLY A 29 19.37 -29.20 -15.17
C GLY A 29 18.09 -28.72 -14.52
N ALA A 30 18.13 -28.53 -13.20
CA ALA A 30 17.13 -27.78 -12.45
C ALA A 30 16.95 -26.41 -13.10
N GLY A 31 15.71 -26.08 -13.46
CA GLY A 31 15.34 -24.79 -14.01
C GLY A 31 15.60 -23.69 -12.99
N ASP A 32 16.44 -22.75 -13.39
CA ASP A 32 16.73 -21.48 -12.75
C ASP A 32 15.41 -20.71 -12.50
N VAL A 33 15.03 -20.58 -11.22
CA VAL A 33 13.88 -19.78 -10.80
C VAL A 33 14.33 -18.33 -10.81
N GLY A 34 14.31 -17.72 -12.00
CA GLY A 34 14.58 -16.31 -12.18
C GLY A 34 13.59 -15.49 -11.35
N THR A 35 14.13 -14.66 -10.45
CA THR A 35 13.38 -13.70 -9.64
C THR A 35 12.75 -12.68 -10.59
N VAL A 36 11.45 -12.80 -10.81
CA VAL A 36 10.68 -11.87 -11.65
C VAL A 36 10.50 -10.58 -10.85
N THR A 37 11.27 -9.54 -11.17
CA THR A 37 11.13 -8.20 -10.57
C THR A 37 9.89 -7.50 -11.12
N GLY A 38 9.43 -6.43 -10.46
CA GLY A 38 8.31 -5.59 -10.95
C GLY A 38 8.49 -5.06 -12.38
N ASP A 39 9.72 -5.10 -12.92
CA ASP A 39 10.03 -4.81 -14.32
C ASP A 39 9.32 -5.72 -15.32
N ALA A 40 8.90 -6.92 -14.89
CA ALA A 40 8.26 -7.89 -15.78
C ALA A 40 6.90 -7.42 -16.30
N TYR A 41 6.13 -6.69 -15.49
CA TYR A 41 4.89 -6.07 -15.95
C TYR A 41 5.19 -4.96 -16.97
N LEU A 42 6.22 -4.16 -16.71
CA LEU A 42 6.59 -3.02 -17.55
C LEU A 42 7.24 -3.43 -18.87
N ALA A 43 7.90 -4.59 -18.92
CA ALA A 43 8.44 -5.17 -20.15
C ALA A 43 7.36 -5.43 -21.21
N GLY A 44 6.11 -5.67 -20.79
CA GLY A 44 4.96 -5.87 -21.68
C GLY A 44 4.66 -4.66 -22.58
N ARG A 45 5.11 -3.45 -22.21
CA ARG A 45 5.01 -2.23 -23.04
C ARG A 45 5.68 -2.37 -24.41
N HIS A 46 6.73 -3.17 -24.48
CA HIS A 46 7.50 -3.39 -25.71
C HIS A 46 7.16 -4.73 -26.38
N ALA A 47 6.21 -5.48 -25.83
CA ALA A 47 5.73 -6.72 -26.43
C ALA A 47 4.86 -6.43 -27.67
N PRO A 48 4.72 -7.39 -28.60
CA PRO A 48 3.85 -7.24 -29.76
C PRO A 48 2.41 -6.90 -29.35
N GLU A 49 1.79 -5.97 -30.06
CA GLU A 49 0.41 -5.56 -29.82
C GLU A 49 -0.53 -6.78 -29.84
N GLY A 50 -1.44 -6.85 -28.87
CA GLY A 50 -2.38 -7.95 -28.69
C GLY A 50 -1.79 -9.23 -28.09
N SER A 51 -0.48 -9.32 -27.86
CA SER A 51 0.12 -10.46 -27.14
C SER A 51 -0.32 -10.51 -25.66
N PRO A 52 -0.26 -11.68 -25.00
CA PRO A 52 -0.59 -11.79 -23.57
C PRO A 52 0.22 -10.84 -22.69
N ALA A 53 1.51 -10.64 -22.98
CA ALA A 53 2.35 -9.69 -22.24
C ALA A 53 1.91 -8.23 -22.44
N HIS A 54 1.51 -7.85 -23.66
CA HIS A 54 0.96 -6.53 -23.93
C HIS A 54 -0.41 -6.33 -23.26
N ARG A 55 -1.27 -7.36 -23.26
CA ARG A 55 -2.57 -7.32 -22.58
C ARG A 55 -2.42 -7.26 -21.05
N LEU A 56 -1.48 -8.01 -20.48
CA LEU A 56 -1.14 -7.90 -19.06
C LEU A 56 -0.68 -6.49 -18.68
N TYR A 57 0.22 -5.90 -19.47
CA TYR A 57 0.68 -4.53 -19.24
C TYR A 57 -0.49 -3.53 -19.20
N LEU A 58 -1.41 -3.61 -20.16
CA LEU A 58 -2.58 -2.73 -20.22
C LEU A 58 -3.58 -2.96 -19.06
N TRP A 59 -3.72 -4.20 -18.58
CA TRP A 59 -4.47 -4.48 -17.35
C TRP A 59 -3.85 -3.84 -16.13
N ILE A 60 -2.54 -3.96 -15.95
CA ILE A 60 -1.80 -3.37 -14.82
C ILE A 60 -1.89 -1.84 -14.84
N GLU A 61 -1.81 -1.21 -16.02
CA GLU A 61 -2.02 0.22 -16.17
C GLU A 61 -3.43 0.65 -15.72
N ARG A 62 -4.45 -0.13 -16.07
CA ARG A 62 -5.85 0.15 -15.71
C ARG A 62 -6.21 -0.18 -14.26
N LEU A 63 -5.44 -1.04 -13.59
CA LEU A 63 -5.76 -1.50 -12.24
C LEU A 63 -5.91 -0.33 -11.26
N HIS A 64 -5.12 0.72 -11.44
CA HIS A 64 -5.18 1.90 -10.59
C HIS A 64 -6.52 2.65 -10.72
N ASP A 65 -6.98 2.90 -11.95
CA ASP A 65 -8.30 3.53 -12.19
C ASP A 65 -9.45 2.70 -11.62
N LEU A 66 -9.34 1.38 -11.74
CA LEU A 66 -10.29 0.43 -11.17
C LEU A 66 -10.26 0.46 -9.62
N MET A 67 -9.08 0.61 -9.01
CA MET A 67 -8.95 0.73 -7.55
C MET A 67 -9.49 2.06 -7.02
N THR A 68 -9.29 3.16 -7.74
CA THR A 68 -9.88 4.45 -7.40
C THR A 68 -11.39 4.39 -7.48
N LEU A 69 -11.95 3.84 -8.57
CA LEU A 69 -13.40 3.68 -8.69
C LEU A 69 -13.96 2.76 -7.60
N PHE A 70 -13.25 1.67 -7.30
CA PHE A 70 -13.64 0.78 -6.21
C PHE A 70 -13.77 1.55 -4.91
N HIS A 71 -12.79 2.40 -4.60
CA HIS A 71 -12.83 3.22 -3.39
C HIS A 71 -13.99 4.21 -3.40
N GLU A 72 -14.21 4.94 -4.49
CA GLU A 72 -15.30 5.92 -4.58
C GLU A 72 -16.69 5.30 -4.41
N GLN A 73 -16.87 4.04 -4.85
CA GLN A 73 -18.18 3.41 -4.90
C GLN A 73 -18.47 2.46 -3.73
N PHE A 74 -17.47 1.76 -3.21
CA PHE A 74 -17.66 0.69 -2.22
C PHE A 74 -17.21 1.10 -0.80
N VAL A 75 -16.51 2.23 -0.62
CA VAL A 75 -16.01 2.68 0.68
C VAL A 75 -16.98 3.63 1.38
N HIS A 76 -17.24 3.37 2.66
CA HIS A 76 -17.94 4.25 3.60
C HIS A 76 -16.97 4.75 4.68
N GLU A 77 -17.36 5.78 5.44
CA GLU A 77 -16.46 6.57 6.31
C GLU A 77 -15.66 5.75 7.34
N ASP A 78 -16.08 4.53 7.65
CA ASP A 78 -15.48 3.65 8.68
C ASP A 78 -14.75 2.42 8.12
N TRP A 79 -14.66 2.26 6.80
CA TRP A 79 -14.00 1.08 6.21
C TRP A 79 -12.50 1.31 5.97
N GLU A 80 -11.66 0.59 6.72
CA GLU A 80 -10.21 0.57 6.54
C GLU A 80 -9.76 -0.40 5.43
N HIS A 81 -9.04 0.14 4.43
CA HIS A 81 -8.66 -0.58 3.22
C HIS A 81 -7.24 -1.17 3.31
N GLU A 82 -7.15 -2.45 3.67
CA GLU A 82 -5.88 -3.19 3.75
C GLU A 82 -5.71 -4.28 2.68
N TYR A 83 -6.61 -4.37 1.69
CA TYR A 83 -6.69 -5.53 0.77
C TYR A 83 -6.78 -6.87 1.51
N SER A 84 -7.44 -6.88 2.67
CA SER A 84 -7.59 -8.05 3.53
C SER A 84 -8.73 -8.95 3.07
N ALA A 85 -8.56 -10.27 3.15
CA ALA A 85 -9.68 -11.18 2.87
C ALA A 85 -10.86 -11.00 3.84
N ARG A 86 -10.68 -10.36 5.00
CA ARG A 86 -11.74 -10.04 5.97
C ARG A 86 -12.87 -9.23 5.36
N SER A 87 -12.58 -8.34 4.42
CA SER A 87 -13.57 -7.46 3.79
C SER A 87 -14.38 -8.12 2.68
N LEU A 88 -13.95 -9.27 2.17
CA LEU A 88 -14.58 -9.90 1.00
C LEU A 88 -16.08 -10.21 1.17
N PRO A 89 -16.59 -10.61 2.36
CA PRO A 89 -18.03 -10.75 2.57
C PRO A 89 -18.80 -9.43 2.37
N GLU A 90 -18.30 -8.32 2.94
CA GLU A 90 -18.91 -6.99 2.84
C GLU A 90 -18.83 -6.46 1.41
N VAL A 91 -17.72 -6.69 0.72
CA VAL A 91 -17.55 -6.33 -0.69
C VAL A 91 -18.53 -7.10 -1.58
N GLU A 92 -18.74 -8.39 -1.32
CA GLU A 92 -19.73 -9.17 -2.07
C GLU A 92 -21.16 -8.67 -1.80
N GLU A 93 -21.49 -8.34 -0.55
CA GLU A 93 -22.79 -7.77 -0.19
C GLU A 93 -23.03 -6.44 -0.92
N ALA A 94 -22.07 -5.52 -0.89
CA ALA A 94 -22.16 -4.24 -1.58
C ALA A 94 -22.27 -4.40 -3.10
N LEU A 95 -21.52 -5.35 -3.67
CA LEU A 95 -21.62 -5.71 -5.09
C LEU A 95 -23.01 -6.24 -5.46
N LEU A 96 -23.60 -7.11 -4.63
CA LEU A 96 -24.93 -7.67 -4.85
C LEU A 96 -26.02 -6.59 -4.69
N ALA A 97 -25.87 -5.69 -3.71
CA ALA A 97 -26.76 -4.55 -3.54
C ALA A 97 -26.74 -3.63 -4.76
N PHE A 98 -25.55 -3.34 -5.31
CA PHE A 98 -25.40 -2.56 -6.54
C PHE A 98 -26.06 -3.25 -7.73
N GLY A 99 -25.82 -4.55 -7.92
CA GLY A 99 -26.40 -5.34 -9.00
C GLY A 99 -27.93 -5.47 -8.95
N ALA A 100 -28.55 -5.29 -7.78
CA ALA A 100 -30.00 -5.33 -7.61
C ALA A 100 -30.73 -4.03 -8.02
N VAL A 101 -30.00 -2.91 -8.15
CA VAL A 101 -30.54 -1.57 -8.46
C VAL A 101 -30.43 -1.21 -9.95
N ASP A 102 -29.71 -2.02 -10.74
CA ASP A 102 -29.38 -1.70 -12.14
C ASP A 102 -30.52 -2.02 -13.14
N ASP A 103 -30.96 -0.98 -13.86
CA ASP A 103 -31.94 -1.02 -14.96
C ASP A 103 -31.27 -1.20 -16.36
N GLY A 104 -29.96 -1.43 -16.42
CA GLY A 104 -29.20 -1.75 -17.64
C GLY A 104 -28.31 -0.62 -18.18
N ASP A 105 -27.65 0.14 -17.32
CA ASP A 105 -26.74 1.24 -17.72
C ASP A 105 -25.28 0.76 -18.01
N ASP A 106 -24.55 1.52 -18.83
CA ASP A 106 -23.16 1.26 -19.24
C ASP A 106 -22.14 1.39 -18.08
N ALA A 107 -22.57 1.82 -16.90
CA ALA A 107 -21.74 1.98 -15.70
C ALA A 107 -21.45 0.65 -14.96
N THR A 108 -22.30 -0.37 -15.11
CA THR A 108 -22.22 -1.66 -14.39
C THR A 108 -20.96 -2.49 -14.68
N PRO A 109 -20.45 -2.58 -15.92
CA PRO A 109 -19.23 -3.32 -16.24
C PRO A 109 -17.97 -2.83 -15.51
N LEU A 110 -17.85 -1.51 -15.33
CA LEU A 110 -16.66 -0.91 -14.73
C LEU A 110 -16.59 -1.19 -13.22
N HIS A 111 -17.73 -1.16 -12.52
CA HIS A 111 -17.83 -1.53 -11.11
C HIS A 111 -17.51 -3.01 -10.87
N ILE A 112 -17.93 -3.88 -11.78
CA ILE A 112 -17.62 -5.31 -11.73
C ILE A 112 -16.13 -5.56 -11.94
N GLU A 113 -15.52 -4.86 -12.89
CA GLU A 113 -14.06 -4.90 -13.10
C GLU A 113 -13.29 -4.35 -11.91
N ALA A 114 -13.80 -3.32 -11.24
CA ALA A 114 -13.23 -2.74 -10.03
C ALA A 114 -13.25 -3.73 -8.86
N ALA A 115 -14.39 -4.40 -8.61
CA ALA A 115 -14.49 -5.46 -7.62
C ALA A 115 -13.57 -6.65 -7.95
N ALA A 116 -13.42 -7.01 -9.22
CA ALA A 116 -12.54 -8.09 -9.64
C ALA A 116 -11.06 -7.73 -9.49
N ALA A 117 -10.69 -6.47 -9.75
CA ALA A 117 -9.35 -5.98 -9.50
C ALA A 117 -9.03 -5.98 -7.99
N TYR A 118 -9.98 -5.57 -7.14
CA TYR A 118 -9.82 -5.60 -5.68
C TYR A 118 -9.63 -7.03 -5.18
N LEU A 119 -10.53 -7.94 -5.60
CA LEU A 119 -10.42 -9.37 -5.32
C LEU A 119 -9.04 -9.90 -5.73
N GLY A 120 -8.56 -9.56 -6.92
CA GLY A 120 -7.27 -10.05 -7.39
C GLY A 120 -6.09 -9.61 -6.52
N GLU A 121 -6.06 -8.36 -6.08
CA GLU A 121 -5.05 -7.85 -5.15
C GLU A 121 -5.16 -8.52 -3.78
N THR A 122 -6.37 -8.71 -3.26
CA THR A 122 -6.59 -9.50 -2.03
C THR A 122 -6.04 -10.91 -2.18
N LEU A 123 -6.35 -11.62 -3.26
CA LEU A 123 -5.85 -12.99 -3.49
C LEU A 123 -4.31 -13.03 -3.59
N LEU A 124 -3.67 -12.00 -4.14
CA LEU A 124 -2.21 -11.87 -4.19
C LEU A 124 -1.61 -11.62 -2.79
N GLN A 125 -2.27 -10.86 -1.93
CA GLN A 125 -1.86 -10.70 -0.53
C GLN A 125 -1.93 -12.03 0.23
N GLU A 126 -2.98 -12.82 -0.01
CA GLU A 126 -3.19 -14.07 0.71
C GLU A 126 -2.28 -15.22 0.24
N ALA A 127 -1.97 -15.28 -1.05
CA ALA A 127 -1.36 -16.45 -1.67
C ALA A 127 -0.06 -16.13 -2.44
N GLY A 128 0.41 -14.89 -2.38
CA GLY A 128 1.54 -14.41 -3.15
C GLY A 128 1.32 -14.55 -4.65
N GLY A 129 2.41 -14.71 -5.39
CA GLY A 129 2.40 -14.88 -6.83
C GLY A 129 2.31 -13.57 -7.58
N ARG A 130 1.57 -13.54 -8.69
CA ARG A 130 1.52 -12.38 -9.59
C ARG A 130 0.25 -12.33 -10.43
N TRP A 131 -0.03 -11.16 -11.00
CA TRP A 131 -0.93 -11.07 -12.14
C TRP A 131 -0.31 -11.71 -13.38
N ASP A 132 -1.16 -12.28 -14.21
CA ASP A 132 -0.81 -12.79 -15.53
C ASP A 132 -2.01 -12.61 -16.49
N TRP A 133 -1.81 -12.94 -17.75
CA TRP A 133 -2.87 -12.97 -18.76
C TRP A 133 -3.09 -14.40 -19.25
N ASP A 134 -4.30 -14.91 -19.08
CA ASP A 134 -4.67 -16.21 -19.65
C ASP A 134 -5.47 -16.01 -20.93
N ALA A 135 -4.88 -16.34 -22.07
CA ALA A 135 -5.52 -16.25 -23.37
C ALA A 135 -6.69 -17.25 -23.56
N ALA A 136 -6.77 -18.29 -22.72
CA ALA A 136 -7.85 -19.28 -22.75
C ALA A 136 -9.02 -18.92 -21.82
N ALA A 137 -8.86 -17.93 -20.95
CA ALA A 137 -9.93 -17.49 -20.05
C ALA A 137 -10.93 -16.57 -20.77
N GLY A 138 -12.22 -16.74 -20.49
CA GLY A 138 -13.27 -15.98 -21.19
C GLY A 138 -13.33 -16.29 -22.69
N THR A 139 -13.68 -15.29 -23.50
CA THR A 139 -13.78 -15.44 -24.97
C THR A 139 -12.53 -14.96 -25.72
N ASP A 140 -11.82 -13.95 -25.21
CA ASP A 140 -10.58 -13.39 -25.81
C ASP A 140 -9.50 -13.13 -24.73
N GLY A 141 -9.44 -13.99 -23.72
CA GLY A 141 -8.46 -13.90 -22.64
C GLY A 141 -8.85 -12.92 -21.53
N LEU A 142 -8.43 -13.23 -20.31
CA LEU A 142 -8.72 -12.43 -19.12
C LEU A 142 -7.48 -12.30 -18.22
N PRO A 143 -7.42 -11.24 -17.38
CA PRO A 143 -6.43 -11.15 -16.33
C PRO A 143 -6.67 -12.23 -15.28
N VAL A 144 -5.59 -12.86 -14.84
CA VAL A 144 -5.61 -13.94 -13.85
C VAL A 144 -4.62 -13.67 -12.74
N VAL A 145 -4.96 -14.09 -11.53
CA VAL A 145 -4.02 -14.22 -10.43
C VAL A 145 -3.40 -15.60 -10.51
N ARG A 146 -2.08 -15.66 -10.67
CA ARG A 146 -1.32 -16.89 -10.48
C ARG A 146 -0.77 -16.87 -9.05
N PRO A 147 -1.28 -17.72 -8.14
CA PRO A 147 -0.73 -17.84 -6.80
C PRO A 147 0.75 -18.24 -6.83
N ASP A 148 1.44 -18.13 -5.70
CA ASP A 148 2.84 -18.56 -5.59
C ASP A 148 3.00 -19.99 -6.19
N PRO A 149 3.93 -20.19 -7.14
CA PRO A 149 4.12 -21.49 -7.78
C PRO A 149 4.35 -22.65 -6.80
N ALA A 150 4.90 -22.36 -5.61
CA ALA A 150 5.12 -23.35 -4.56
C ALA A 150 3.82 -23.96 -4.00
N LEU A 151 2.66 -23.32 -4.22
CA LEU A 151 1.34 -23.81 -3.83
C LEU A 151 0.76 -24.84 -4.81
N GLY A 152 1.27 -24.91 -6.04
CA GLY A 152 0.72 -25.80 -7.08
C GLY A 152 -0.75 -25.53 -7.44
N CYS A 153 -1.29 -24.36 -7.07
CA CYS A 153 -2.67 -23.99 -7.32
C CYS A 153 -2.89 -23.55 -8.78
N ALA A 154 -4.10 -23.80 -9.29
CA ALA A 154 -4.50 -23.27 -10.59
C ALA A 154 -4.64 -21.74 -10.54
N PRO A 155 -4.42 -21.02 -11.65
CA PRO A 155 -4.71 -19.60 -11.73
C PRO A 155 -6.18 -19.31 -11.41
N VAL A 156 -6.42 -18.25 -10.66
CA VAL A 156 -7.76 -17.74 -10.37
C VAL A 156 -8.06 -16.61 -11.35
N VAL A 157 -9.24 -16.61 -11.96
CA VAL A 157 -9.69 -15.53 -12.86
C VAL A 157 -10.66 -14.63 -12.09
N PRO A 158 -10.24 -13.49 -11.52
CA PRO A 158 -11.07 -12.73 -10.58
C PRO A 158 -12.41 -12.29 -11.18
N LEU A 159 -12.43 -11.88 -12.45
CA LEU A 159 -13.66 -11.52 -13.16
C LEU A 159 -14.68 -12.67 -13.21
N LEU A 160 -14.23 -13.92 -13.33
CA LEU A 160 -15.12 -15.09 -13.36
C LEU A 160 -15.65 -15.43 -11.96
N VAL A 161 -14.85 -15.21 -10.93
CA VAL A 161 -15.26 -15.37 -9.52
C VAL A 161 -16.33 -14.35 -9.17
N VAL A 162 -16.11 -13.07 -9.52
CA VAL A 162 -17.12 -12.00 -9.35
C VAL A 162 -18.39 -12.31 -10.14
N GLY A 163 -18.27 -12.81 -11.37
CA GLY A 163 -19.44 -13.22 -12.13
C GLY A 163 -20.19 -14.40 -11.51
N GLN A 164 -19.47 -15.36 -10.92
CA GLN A 164 -20.10 -16.45 -10.15
C GLN A 164 -20.82 -15.90 -8.90
N ALA A 165 -20.23 -14.94 -8.19
CA ALA A 165 -20.85 -14.27 -7.03
C ALA A 165 -22.20 -13.62 -7.41
N LEU A 166 -22.23 -12.85 -8.50
CA LEU A 166 -23.45 -12.22 -9.00
C LEU A 166 -24.52 -13.24 -9.43
N ARG A 167 -24.11 -14.38 -10.00
CA ARG A 167 -25.03 -15.44 -10.43
C ARG A 167 -25.64 -16.19 -9.25
N GLU A 168 -24.82 -16.51 -8.25
CA GLU A 168 -25.24 -17.30 -7.09
C GLU A 168 -25.93 -16.47 -6.02
N ALA A 169 -25.59 -15.17 -5.93
CA ALA A 169 -26.11 -14.22 -4.95
C ALA A 169 -26.10 -14.77 -3.51
N SER A 170 -25.04 -15.49 -3.15
CA SER A 170 -24.93 -16.18 -1.86
C SER A 170 -24.24 -15.35 -0.78
N GLY A 171 -23.47 -14.32 -1.15
CA GLY A 171 -22.67 -13.51 -0.24
C GLY A 171 -21.44 -14.24 0.30
N ARG A 172 -20.95 -15.27 -0.42
CA ARG A 172 -19.89 -16.18 0.06
C ARG A 172 -18.84 -16.54 -0.99
N VAL A 173 -19.05 -16.23 -2.26
CA VAL A 173 -18.19 -16.70 -3.35
C VAL A 173 -16.80 -16.07 -3.29
N LEU A 174 -16.70 -14.75 -3.07
CA LEU A 174 -15.42 -14.03 -2.96
C LEU A 174 -14.60 -14.56 -1.78
N ALA A 175 -15.26 -14.65 -0.62
CA ALA A 175 -14.69 -15.21 0.60
C ALA A 175 -14.20 -16.66 0.40
N THR A 176 -14.96 -17.49 -0.32
CA THR A 176 -14.59 -18.88 -0.61
C THR A 176 -13.32 -18.96 -1.46
N ALA A 177 -13.16 -18.08 -2.45
CA ALA A 177 -11.95 -18.02 -3.26
C ALA A 177 -10.69 -17.77 -2.41
N ALA A 178 -10.75 -16.81 -1.49
CA ALA A 178 -9.66 -16.52 -0.58
C ALA A 178 -9.36 -17.69 0.39
N ARG A 179 -10.40 -18.27 0.99
CA ARG A 179 -10.22 -19.41 1.91
C ARG A 179 -9.56 -20.62 1.24
N LEU A 180 -9.89 -20.92 -0.02
CA LEU A 180 -9.26 -22.01 -0.76
C LEU A 180 -7.75 -21.79 -0.92
N LEU A 181 -7.33 -20.57 -1.27
CA LEU A 181 -5.91 -20.25 -1.37
C LEU A 181 -5.22 -20.25 -0.01
N ARG A 182 -5.82 -19.63 1.01
CA ARG A 182 -5.30 -19.65 2.38
C ARG A 182 -5.17 -21.07 2.95
N LYS A 183 -6.08 -21.97 2.60
CA LYS A 183 -5.96 -23.39 2.93
C LYS A 183 -4.70 -23.99 2.30
N ALA A 184 -4.48 -23.77 1.01
CA ALA A 184 -3.27 -24.27 0.33
C ALA A 184 -1.99 -23.71 0.95
N VAL A 185 -2.00 -22.43 1.32
CA VAL A 185 -0.93 -21.77 2.05
C VAL A 185 -0.67 -22.43 3.41
N ARG A 186 -1.72 -22.65 4.22
CA ARG A 186 -1.59 -23.36 5.51
C ARG A 186 -1.06 -24.79 5.33
N ASP A 187 -1.57 -25.53 4.35
CA ASP A 187 -1.10 -26.88 4.05
C ASP A 187 0.40 -26.86 3.72
N ARG A 188 0.85 -25.92 2.89
CA ARG A 188 2.26 -25.73 2.54
C ARG A 188 3.12 -25.36 3.73
N GLN A 189 2.63 -24.47 4.61
CA GLN A 189 3.34 -24.07 5.83
C GLN A 189 3.41 -25.18 6.87
N ARG A 190 2.43 -26.08 6.95
CA ARG A 190 2.52 -27.26 7.82
C ARG A 190 3.67 -28.17 7.42
N GLU A 191 3.93 -28.29 6.12
CA GLU A 191 5.04 -29.07 5.58
C GLU A 191 6.37 -28.31 5.61
N HIS A 192 6.33 -26.98 5.43
CA HIS A 192 7.48 -26.09 5.35
C HIS A 192 7.22 -24.79 6.13
N PRO A 193 7.38 -24.81 7.45
CA PRO A 193 7.03 -23.69 8.32
C PRO A 193 7.84 -22.40 8.07
N GLU A 194 9.02 -22.53 7.45
CA GLU A 194 9.88 -21.43 7.02
C GLU A 194 9.43 -20.75 5.72
N TRP A 195 8.57 -21.40 4.95
CA TRP A 195 8.13 -20.92 3.64
C TRP A 195 7.01 -19.88 3.79
N TRP A 196 7.05 -18.89 2.89
CA TRP A 196 5.99 -17.89 2.78
C TRP A 196 5.75 -17.45 1.34
N PRO A 197 4.48 -17.15 0.97
CA PRO A 197 4.15 -16.66 -0.35
C PRO A 197 4.97 -15.45 -0.74
N GLN A 198 5.55 -15.51 -1.93
CA GLN A 198 6.30 -14.43 -2.54
C GLN A 198 5.44 -13.75 -3.58
N GLN A 199 5.12 -12.47 -3.36
CA GLN A 199 4.34 -11.66 -4.29
C GLN A 199 5.25 -10.80 -5.18
N VAL A 200 5.01 -10.80 -6.49
CA VAL A 200 5.53 -9.75 -7.37
C VAL A 200 4.64 -8.53 -7.19
N ARG A 201 5.19 -7.50 -6.54
CA ARG A 201 4.46 -6.25 -6.27
C ARG A 201 3.82 -5.70 -7.54
N THR A 202 2.51 -5.47 -7.47
CA THR A 202 1.76 -4.78 -8.52
C THR A 202 2.16 -3.31 -8.53
N PRO A 203 2.63 -2.77 -9.65
CA PRO A 203 2.94 -1.34 -9.77
C PRO A 203 1.72 -0.48 -9.43
N TRP A 204 1.94 0.63 -8.72
CA TRP A 204 0.94 1.66 -8.42
C TRP A 204 -0.23 1.24 -7.51
N VAL A 205 -0.18 0.04 -6.94
CA VAL A 205 -1.22 -0.51 -6.08
C VAL A 205 -0.59 -0.82 -4.72
N HIS A 206 -0.57 0.19 -3.85
CA HIS A 206 -0.05 0.10 -2.48
C HIS A 206 -1.01 0.81 -1.51
N ALA A 207 -1.24 0.17 -0.35
CA ALA A 207 -1.95 0.75 0.78
C ALA A 207 -1.25 2.06 1.20
N GLY A 208 -1.98 3.17 1.09
CA GLY A 208 -1.47 4.53 1.30
C GLY A 208 -1.52 5.43 0.06
N ALA A 209 -1.44 4.90 -1.15
CA ALA A 209 -1.56 5.72 -2.38
C ALA A 209 -3.02 6.13 -2.65
N VAL A 210 -3.96 5.18 -2.53
CA VAL A 210 -5.39 5.44 -2.76
C VAL A 210 -6.01 6.25 -1.60
N HIS A 211 -5.58 5.99 -0.36
CA HIS A 211 -6.13 6.64 0.85
C HIS A 211 -5.70 8.11 1.01
N THR A 212 -4.49 8.48 0.54
CA THR A 212 -4.06 9.89 0.50
C THR A 212 -4.76 10.68 -0.60
N ASP A 213 -5.22 10.02 -1.66
CA ASP A 213 -5.92 10.65 -2.78
C ASP A 213 -7.39 10.99 -2.44
N CYS A 214 -8.03 10.28 -1.50
CA CYS A 214 -9.46 10.48 -1.20
C CYS A 214 -9.76 11.47 -0.04
N ARG A 215 -8.96 11.51 1.04
CA ARG A 215 -9.25 12.38 2.21
C ARG A 215 -8.42 13.68 2.29
N ALA A 216 -7.31 13.79 1.56
CA ALA A 216 -6.54 15.04 1.50
C ALA A 216 -7.29 16.23 0.85
N PRO A 217 -8.10 16.01 -0.21
CA PRO A 217 -8.95 17.07 -0.75
C PRO A 217 -9.97 17.56 0.28
N GLU A 218 -10.51 16.69 1.13
CA GLU A 218 -11.54 17.04 2.13
C GLU A 218 -11.01 17.96 3.23
N ARG A 219 -9.77 17.73 3.71
CA ARG A 219 -9.09 18.66 4.64
C ARG A 219 -8.87 20.06 4.03
N TRP A 220 -8.75 20.16 2.71
CA TRP A 220 -8.67 21.45 2.00
C TRP A 220 -10.04 21.97 1.53
N ARG A 221 -11.07 21.11 1.43
CA ARG A 221 -12.41 21.40 0.89
C ARG A 221 -13.44 21.60 2.00
N ASN A 222 -13.09 22.35 3.04
CA ASN A 222 -14.05 22.74 4.08
C ASN A 222 -15.03 23.81 3.58
N ASP A 223 -16.26 23.81 4.11
CA ASP A 223 -17.36 24.75 3.81
C ASP A 223 -16.98 26.25 3.89
N ARG A 224 -15.89 26.58 4.60
CA ARG A 224 -15.34 27.95 4.65
C ARG A 224 -14.73 28.40 3.32
N MET A 225 -14.32 27.48 2.44
CA MET A 225 -13.64 27.82 1.18
C MET A 225 -14.56 28.57 0.20
N ILE A 226 -15.87 28.28 0.19
CA ILE A 226 -16.84 29.00 -0.66
C ILE A 226 -16.94 30.47 -0.26
N ASP A 227 -16.90 30.76 1.04
CA ASP A 227 -16.93 32.14 1.55
C ASP A 227 -15.60 32.87 1.27
N TYR A 228 -14.47 32.17 1.38
CA TYR A 228 -13.16 32.71 0.99
C TYR A 228 -13.06 32.98 -0.52
N LEU A 229 -13.60 32.10 -1.36
CA LEU A 229 -13.65 32.30 -2.81
C LEU A 229 -14.52 33.47 -3.19
N ARG A 230 -15.66 33.60 -2.52
CA ARG A 230 -16.56 34.72 -2.68
C ARG A 230 -15.86 36.04 -2.36
N TRP A 231 -15.20 36.13 -1.20
CA TRP A 231 -14.41 37.29 -0.81
C TRP A 231 -13.28 37.56 -1.81
N TRP A 232 -12.51 36.54 -2.15
CA TRP A 232 -11.36 36.66 -3.05
C TRP A 232 -11.79 37.12 -4.45
N ALA A 233 -12.84 36.53 -5.01
CA ALA A 233 -13.36 36.88 -6.33
C ALA A 233 -13.87 38.33 -6.36
N GLU A 234 -14.48 38.80 -5.27
CA GLU A 234 -14.87 40.21 -5.10
C GLU A 234 -13.63 41.14 -5.09
N GLN A 235 -12.58 40.80 -4.33
CA GLN A 235 -11.32 41.55 -4.31
C GLN A 235 -10.58 41.53 -5.65
N ALA A 236 -10.68 40.42 -6.39
CA ALA A 236 -10.00 40.21 -7.68
C ALA A 236 -10.80 40.72 -8.89
N GLY A 237 -11.91 41.44 -8.68
CA GLY A 237 -12.65 42.11 -9.76
C GLY A 237 -14.01 41.50 -10.13
N GLY A 238 -14.69 40.87 -9.17
CA GLY A 238 -16.06 40.38 -9.29
C GLY A 238 -16.16 38.92 -9.71
N ARG A 239 -17.22 38.22 -9.24
CA ARG A 239 -17.38 36.77 -9.41
C ARG A 239 -17.55 36.32 -10.85
N ASP A 240 -18.25 37.10 -11.67
CA ASP A 240 -18.52 36.76 -13.07
C ASP A 240 -17.25 36.63 -13.92
N ARG A 241 -16.12 37.17 -13.42
CA ARG A 241 -14.81 37.07 -14.06
C ARG A 241 -14.11 35.72 -13.79
N TRP A 242 -14.50 34.99 -12.75
CA TRP A 242 -13.73 33.85 -12.21
C TRP A 242 -14.47 32.53 -12.36
N LEU A 243 -14.92 32.22 -13.58
CA LEU A 243 -15.76 31.04 -13.89
C LEU A 243 -14.98 29.83 -14.47
N PHE A 244 -13.70 29.70 -14.14
CA PHE A 244 -12.81 28.64 -14.64
C PHE A 244 -12.79 28.49 -16.17
N THR A 245 -12.80 29.62 -16.88
CA THR A 245 -12.75 29.66 -18.36
C THR A 245 -11.36 30.09 -18.83
N PRO A 246 -10.98 29.85 -20.10
CA PRO A 246 -9.71 30.39 -20.63
C PRO A 246 -9.57 31.91 -20.45
N ALA A 247 -10.67 32.66 -20.44
CA ALA A 247 -10.65 34.11 -20.18
C ALA A 247 -10.36 34.45 -18.71
N SER A 248 -10.73 33.59 -17.76
CA SER A 248 -10.40 33.78 -16.35
C SER A 248 -8.93 33.46 -16.05
N LEU A 249 -8.30 32.56 -16.81
CA LEU A 249 -6.84 32.39 -16.77
C LEU A 249 -6.10 33.63 -17.29
N ASP A 250 -6.54 34.23 -18.41
CA ASP A 250 -5.94 35.48 -18.91
C ASP A 250 -6.06 36.61 -17.87
N ALA A 251 -7.21 36.65 -17.19
CA ALA A 251 -7.44 37.57 -16.11
C ALA A 251 -6.49 37.34 -14.92
N MET A 252 -6.22 36.08 -14.56
CA MET A 252 -5.24 35.72 -13.53
C MET A 252 -3.83 36.17 -13.93
N GLU A 253 -3.42 35.88 -15.16
CA GLU A 253 -2.10 36.27 -15.65
C GLU A 253 -1.92 37.79 -15.65
N ALA A 254 -2.93 38.54 -16.12
CA ALA A 254 -2.92 40.00 -16.08
C ALA A 254 -2.84 40.54 -14.64
N LEU A 255 -3.49 39.86 -13.69
CA LEU A 255 -3.42 40.20 -12.26
C LEU A 255 -2.00 39.98 -11.73
N LEU A 256 -1.38 38.83 -12.01
CA LEU A 256 0.01 38.55 -11.61
C LEU A 256 0.98 39.60 -12.17
N ARG A 257 0.91 39.90 -13.48
CA ARG A 257 1.79 40.86 -14.16
C ARG A 257 1.60 42.30 -13.69
N LYS A 258 0.39 42.65 -13.22
CA LYS A 258 0.12 43.97 -12.64
C LYS A 258 0.74 44.11 -11.25
N HIS A 259 0.72 43.04 -10.45
CA HIS A 259 1.13 43.07 -9.06
C HIS A 259 2.61 42.74 -8.85
N PHE A 260 3.22 41.95 -9.74
CA PHE A 260 4.60 41.49 -9.60
C PHE A 260 5.43 41.82 -10.83
N ARG A 261 6.63 42.36 -10.59
CA ARG A 261 7.64 42.59 -11.64
C ARG A 261 8.74 41.54 -11.66
N THR A 262 8.99 40.91 -10.52
CA THR A 262 10.01 39.87 -10.35
C THR A 262 9.43 38.70 -9.58
N VAL A 263 10.04 37.53 -9.75
CA VAL A 263 9.66 36.32 -9.01
C VAL A 263 9.89 36.51 -7.52
N GLU A 264 10.95 37.22 -7.14
CA GLU A 264 11.27 37.55 -5.75
C GLU A 264 10.20 38.42 -5.08
N ASP A 265 9.47 39.24 -5.84
CA ASP A 265 8.34 40.01 -5.31
C ASP A 265 7.13 39.13 -5.02
N TYR A 266 6.89 38.12 -5.85
CA TYR A 266 5.84 37.13 -5.63
C TYR A 266 6.16 36.23 -4.43
N ASP A 267 7.39 35.73 -4.34
CA ASP A 267 7.83 34.83 -3.27
C ASP A 267 7.66 35.43 -1.86
N ARG A 268 7.81 36.75 -1.74
CA ARG A 268 7.63 37.47 -0.46
C ARG A 268 6.20 37.50 0.06
N VAL A 269 5.22 37.21 -0.80
CA VAL A 269 3.79 37.30 -0.46
C VAL A 269 3.01 36.04 -0.85
N ALA A 270 3.69 34.99 -1.31
CA ALA A 270 3.05 33.80 -1.86
C ALA A 270 2.21 33.03 -0.81
N ASP A 271 2.54 33.21 0.46
CA ASP A 271 1.84 32.67 1.63
C ASP A 271 0.71 33.58 2.14
N GLU A 272 0.56 34.80 1.60
CA GLU A 272 -0.57 35.66 1.96
C GLU A 272 -1.90 35.07 1.47
N PRO A 273 -2.99 35.20 2.24
CA PRO A 273 -4.27 34.54 1.95
C PRO A 273 -4.80 34.78 0.53
N PHE A 274 -4.59 35.98 -0.02
CA PHE A 274 -5.04 36.31 -1.37
C PHE A 274 -4.31 35.48 -2.45
N TRP A 275 -3.00 35.26 -2.30
CA TRP A 275 -2.17 34.55 -3.28
C TRP A 275 -2.22 33.04 -3.10
N VAL A 276 -2.44 32.56 -1.87
CA VAL A 276 -2.82 31.17 -1.60
C VAL A 276 -4.13 30.82 -2.32
N MET A 277 -5.14 31.70 -2.25
CA MET A 277 -6.40 31.51 -2.98
C MET A 277 -6.23 31.61 -4.51
N ALA A 278 -5.33 32.46 -5.00
CA ALA A 278 -4.98 32.50 -6.41
C ALA A 278 -4.33 31.19 -6.88
N ALA A 279 -3.44 30.60 -6.06
CA ALA A 279 -2.82 29.32 -6.35
C ALA A 279 -3.87 28.20 -6.38
N TRP A 280 -4.77 28.17 -5.39
CA TRP A 280 -5.89 27.24 -5.40
C TRP A 280 -6.76 27.37 -6.65
N TYR A 281 -7.08 28.60 -7.05
CA TYR A 281 -7.91 28.86 -8.23
C TYR A 281 -7.31 28.23 -9.49
N VAL A 282 -6.00 28.39 -9.70
CA VAL A 282 -5.31 27.77 -10.84
C VAL A 282 -5.28 26.25 -10.72
N GLY A 283 -5.06 25.69 -9.53
CA GLY A 283 -5.17 24.26 -9.31
C GLY A 283 -6.57 23.73 -9.64
N GLN A 284 -7.63 24.41 -9.20
CA GLN A 284 -9.00 24.01 -9.52
C GLN A 284 -9.36 24.19 -10.98
N TYR A 285 -8.80 25.20 -11.64
CA TYR A 285 -8.94 25.31 -13.10
C TYR A 285 -8.43 24.04 -13.78
N VAL A 286 -7.25 23.55 -13.38
CA VAL A 286 -6.65 22.33 -13.92
C VAL A 286 -7.50 21.10 -13.59
N VAL A 287 -8.01 20.97 -12.37
CA VAL A 287 -8.94 19.88 -12.01
C VAL A 287 -10.17 19.91 -12.91
N HIS A 288 -10.86 21.05 -13.02
CA HIS A 288 -12.11 21.18 -13.76
C HIS A 288 -11.94 21.03 -15.28
N ASN A 289 -10.88 21.61 -15.85
CA ASN A 289 -10.71 21.71 -17.30
C ASN A 289 -9.71 20.71 -17.88
N LYS A 290 -8.90 20.03 -17.06
CA LYS A 290 -7.89 19.07 -17.49
C LYS A 290 -8.08 17.67 -16.91
N GLY A 291 -9.02 17.48 -15.99
CA GLY A 291 -9.26 16.16 -15.37
C GLY A 291 -8.08 15.73 -14.50
N ALA A 292 -7.45 16.67 -13.80
CA ALA A 292 -6.47 16.39 -12.77
C ALA A 292 -7.14 16.19 -11.41
N LEU A 293 -6.41 15.68 -10.43
CA LEU A 293 -6.84 15.52 -9.05
C LEU A 293 -5.92 16.30 -8.09
N TRP A 294 -6.47 16.70 -6.94
CA TRP A 294 -5.69 17.24 -5.82
C TRP A 294 -5.01 16.11 -5.07
N GLN A 295 -3.73 16.29 -4.73
CA GLN A 295 -2.93 15.33 -3.97
C GLN A 295 -2.18 16.03 -2.83
N TYR A 296 -1.95 15.29 -1.75
CA TYR A 296 -1.09 15.70 -0.63
C TYR A 296 -0.23 14.51 -0.21
N ARG A 297 1.02 14.79 0.13
CA ARG A 297 1.92 13.79 0.71
C ARG A 297 2.35 14.27 2.09
N GLU A 298 2.03 13.51 3.11
CA GLU A 298 2.40 13.85 4.48
C GLU A 298 3.92 13.72 4.69
N VAL A 299 4.48 14.62 5.51
CA VAL A 299 5.89 14.56 5.91
C VAL A 299 6.03 13.42 6.90
N ASN A 300 6.86 12.43 6.58
CA ASN A 300 7.31 11.48 7.57
C ASN A 300 8.56 12.07 8.25
N PRO A 301 8.50 12.44 9.55
CA PRO A 301 9.63 13.04 10.26
C PRO A 301 10.84 12.10 10.36
N ASP A 302 10.62 10.79 10.20
CA ASP A 302 11.63 9.74 10.32
C ASP A 302 12.15 9.26 8.95
N ALA A 303 11.66 9.82 7.83
CA ALA A 303 12.08 9.41 6.50
C ALA A 303 13.50 9.93 6.17
N PRO A 304 14.41 9.05 5.69
CA PRO A 304 15.76 9.45 5.31
C PRO A 304 15.76 10.52 4.21
N PRO A 305 16.68 11.51 4.25
CA PRO A 305 16.79 12.57 3.23
C PRO A 305 16.84 12.02 1.81
N GLY A 306 16.12 12.67 0.89
CA GLY A 306 16.05 12.29 -0.52
C GLY A 306 15.06 11.17 -0.85
N THR A 307 14.36 10.62 0.14
CA THR A 307 13.26 9.67 -0.09
C THR A 307 11.95 10.39 -0.45
N TRP A 308 10.95 9.64 -0.91
CA TRP A 308 9.68 10.21 -1.37
C TRP A 308 8.81 10.82 -0.26
N TYR A 309 9.11 10.55 1.02
CA TYR A 309 8.37 11.03 2.19
C TYR A 309 9.22 11.90 3.13
N ALA A 310 10.48 12.16 2.76
CA ALA A 310 11.36 13.01 3.52
C ALA A 310 10.95 14.49 3.41
N ALA A 311 11.24 15.24 4.47
CA ALA A 311 10.94 16.67 4.54
C ALA A 311 11.66 17.50 3.46
N ASP A 312 12.74 16.99 2.87
CA ASP A 312 13.49 17.64 1.80
C ASP A 312 12.97 17.30 0.38
N ASN A 313 11.98 16.43 0.26
CA ASN A 313 11.34 16.12 -1.02
C ASN A 313 10.40 17.23 -1.46
N TYR A 314 10.56 17.68 -2.71
CA TYR A 314 9.78 18.76 -3.31
C TYR A 314 8.25 18.57 -3.24
N TRP A 315 7.77 17.32 -3.26
CA TRP A 315 6.34 16.99 -3.25
C TRP A 315 5.75 16.75 -1.86
N THR A 316 6.58 16.72 -0.83
CA THR A 316 6.20 16.29 0.52
C THR A 316 5.85 17.50 1.39
N GLY A 317 4.85 17.35 2.26
CA GLY A 317 4.33 18.42 3.11
C GLY A 317 3.58 19.52 2.36
N SER A 318 3.23 19.29 1.09
CA SER A 318 2.57 20.30 0.26
C SER A 318 1.51 19.70 -0.67
N VAL A 319 0.52 20.52 -1.00
CA VAL A 319 -0.60 20.17 -1.88
C VAL A 319 -0.22 20.44 -3.34
N PHE A 320 -0.58 19.55 -4.25
CA PHE A 320 -0.36 19.69 -5.69
C PHE A 320 -1.51 19.12 -6.52
N VAL A 321 -1.53 19.44 -7.82
CA VAL A 321 -2.47 18.84 -8.78
C VAL A 321 -1.74 17.89 -9.71
N SER A 322 -2.39 16.78 -10.06
CA SER A 322 -1.77 15.66 -10.74
C SER A 322 -2.76 14.93 -11.63
N GLN A 323 -2.37 14.65 -12.88
CA GLN A 323 -3.04 13.68 -13.76
C GLN A 323 -2.32 12.33 -13.68
N ARG A 324 -1.92 11.89 -12.49
CA ARG A 324 -1.21 10.60 -12.30
C ARG A 324 -1.94 9.39 -12.87
N LEU A 325 -3.25 9.52 -13.09
CA LEU A 325 -4.13 8.57 -13.78
C LEU A 325 -3.96 8.56 -15.31
N ARG A 326 -2.96 9.27 -15.85
CA ARG A 326 -2.70 9.37 -17.29
C ARG A 326 -1.23 9.14 -17.58
N TYR A 327 -0.98 8.31 -18.58
CA TYR A 327 0.36 8.00 -19.08
C TYR A 327 1.15 9.23 -19.58
N ASP A 328 0.47 10.23 -20.14
CA ASP A 328 1.04 11.55 -20.51
C ASP A 328 0.77 12.64 -19.47
N GLY A 329 0.29 12.25 -18.29
CA GLY A 329 -0.17 13.13 -17.24
C GLY A 329 0.92 14.04 -16.70
N HIS A 330 0.51 15.25 -16.31
CA HIS A 330 1.39 16.20 -15.67
C HIS A 330 1.07 16.32 -14.17
N ALA A 331 2.06 16.71 -13.38
CA ALA A 331 1.88 17.08 -12.00
C ALA A 331 2.59 18.41 -11.75
N ALA A 332 1.95 19.30 -11.01
CA ALA A 332 2.53 20.60 -10.67
C ALA A 332 1.96 21.13 -9.36
N HIS A 333 2.79 21.88 -8.62
CA HIS A 333 2.30 22.71 -7.54
C HIS A 333 1.66 23.99 -8.09
N PRO A 334 0.44 24.35 -7.65
CA PRO A 334 -0.20 25.55 -8.18
C PRO A 334 0.53 26.87 -7.89
N TRP A 335 1.21 26.98 -6.75
CA TRP A 335 2.06 28.15 -6.47
C TRP A 335 3.26 28.23 -7.43
N ALA A 336 3.84 27.08 -7.84
CA ALA A 336 4.93 27.04 -8.81
C ALA A 336 4.44 27.45 -10.21
N MET A 337 3.20 27.09 -10.58
CA MET A 337 2.59 27.55 -11.83
C MET A 337 2.44 29.09 -11.86
N LEU A 338 1.97 29.70 -10.76
CA LEU A 338 1.91 31.17 -10.66
C LEU A 338 3.31 31.80 -10.71
N ARG A 339 4.28 31.22 -9.99
CA ARG A 339 5.68 31.66 -9.97
C ARG A 339 6.28 31.69 -11.38
N GLU A 340 6.03 30.65 -12.19
CA GLU A 340 6.48 30.57 -13.58
C GLU A 340 5.81 31.64 -14.48
N ALA A 341 4.53 31.94 -14.25
CA ALA A 341 3.84 33.01 -14.96
C ALA A 341 4.43 34.40 -14.64
N VAL A 342 4.78 34.64 -13.37
CA VAL A 342 5.50 35.85 -12.95
C VAL A 342 6.90 35.92 -13.57
N ALA A 343 7.56 34.77 -13.76
CA ALA A 343 8.84 34.66 -14.46
C ALA A 343 8.75 34.94 -15.98
N GLY A 344 7.54 35.19 -16.49
CA GLY A 344 7.29 35.64 -17.86
C GLY A 344 6.67 34.59 -18.77
N LYS A 345 6.52 33.34 -18.33
CA LYS A 345 5.83 32.30 -19.11
C LYS A 345 4.33 32.59 -19.19
N ASP A 346 3.68 32.12 -20.24
CA ASP A 346 2.24 32.24 -20.41
C ASP A 346 1.52 31.22 -19.51
N LEU A 347 0.48 31.66 -18.79
CA LEU A 347 -0.21 30.80 -17.83
C LEU A 347 -1.02 29.70 -18.52
N ARG A 348 -1.51 29.93 -19.75
CA ARG A 348 -2.15 28.89 -20.55
C ARG A 348 -1.13 27.85 -20.99
N GLU A 349 0.05 28.26 -21.45
CA GLU A 349 1.12 27.32 -21.81
C GLU A 349 1.55 26.44 -20.61
N ILE A 350 1.58 27.01 -19.39
CA ILE A 350 1.85 26.25 -18.18
C ILE A 350 0.74 25.22 -17.90
N VAL A 351 -0.52 25.64 -17.98
CA VAL A 351 -1.69 24.76 -17.78
C VAL A 351 -1.85 23.74 -18.91
N ASP A 352 -1.42 24.05 -20.12
CA ASP A 352 -1.46 23.16 -21.29
C ASP A 352 -0.41 22.06 -21.25
N ARG A 353 0.54 22.11 -20.30
CA ARG A 353 1.37 20.95 -19.96
C ARG A 353 0.53 19.78 -19.45
N PHE A 354 -0.61 20.07 -18.84
CA PHE A 354 -1.64 19.07 -18.55
C PHE A 354 -2.39 18.79 -19.86
N PRO A 355 -2.29 17.57 -20.41
CA PRO A 355 -2.99 17.20 -21.62
C PRO A 355 -4.50 17.42 -21.46
N ALA A 356 -5.16 17.82 -22.55
CA ALA A 356 -6.60 18.05 -22.56
C ALA A 356 -7.35 16.82 -22.03
N PRO A 357 -8.42 16.99 -21.25
CA PRO A 357 -9.20 15.87 -20.73
C PRO A 357 -9.75 15.12 -21.94
N LEU A 358 -9.65 13.79 -21.92
CA LEU A 358 -10.29 13.00 -22.97
C LEU A 358 -11.80 13.27 -22.88
N PRO A 359 -12.47 13.64 -23.97
CA PRO A 359 -13.90 13.92 -23.93
C PRO A 359 -14.64 12.64 -23.50
N HIS A 360 -15.39 12.73 -22.40
CA HIS A 360 -16.12 11.63 -21.75
C HIS A 360 -17.12 10.89 -22.67
N ARG A 361 -17.35 11.37 -23.90
CA ARG A 361 -18.24 10.76 -24.92
C ARG A 361 -17.69 10.66 -26.35
N ALA A 362 -16.48 11.14 -26.64
CA ALA A 362 -15.91 11.05 -28.00
C ALA A 362 -14.61 10.22 -28.08
N ALA A 363 -14.15 9.69 -26.95
CA ALA A 363 -13.06 8.71 -26.90
C ALA A 363 -13.44 7.31 -27.41
N VAL A 364 -14.72 7.07 -27.73
CA VAL A 364 -15.24 5.76 -28.18
C VAL A 364 -15.12 5.58 -29.71
N ALA A 365 -14.91 6.64 -30.50
CA ALA A 365 -15.12 6.53 -31.95
C ALA A 365 -13.89 6.19 -32.79
N GLU A 366 -12.66 6.61 -32.43
CA GLU A 366 -11.49 6.38 -33.29
C GLU A 366 -10.18 6.24 -32.51
N ARG A 367 -9.90 5.03 -32.01
CA ARG A 367 -8.56 4.42 -31.86
C ARG A 367 -8.72 2.92 -31.57
N VAL A 368 -7.88 2.10 -32.20
CA VAL A 368 -8.09 0.66 -32.38
C VAL A 368 -7.84 -0.14 -31.09
N THR A 369 -8.92 -0.82 -30.64
CA THR A 369 -9.08 -2.12 -29.94
C THR A 369 -8.22 -2.48 -28.72
N TRP A 370 -8.51 -1.86 -27.58
CA TRP A 370 -8.63 -2.56 -26.30
C TRP A 370 -10.10 -3.04 -26.17
N PRO A 371 -10.44 -4.18 -25.55
CA PRO A 371 -11.84 -4.49 -25.30
C PRO A 371 -12.38 -3.42 -24.35
N GLU A 372 -13.34 -2.62 -24.82
CA GLU A 372 -13.86 -1.48 -24.06
C GLU A 372 -14.36 -1.92 -22.67
N GLN A 373 -14.72 -3.19 -22.50
CA GLN A 373 -15.05 -3.85 -21.24
C GLN A 373 -14.61 -5.33 -21.31
N LEU A 374 -13.98 -5.83 -20.24
CA LEU A 374 -13.67 -7.25 -20.05
C LEU A 374 -14.88 -8.01 -19.50
N TRP A 375 -15.77 -7.32 -18.77
CA TRP A 375 -16.96 -7.95 -18.19
C TRP A 375 -17.84 -8.72 -19.20
N PRO A 376 -18.15 -8.22 -20.42
CA PRO A 376 -18.86 -8.99 -21.44
C PRO A 376 -18.24 -10.36 -21.75
N GLN A 377 -16.91 -10.48 -21.64
CA GLN A 377 -16.17 -11.73 -21.88
C GLN A 377 -16.20 -12.69 -20.70
N ALA A 378 -16.53 -12.17 -19.52
CA ALA A 378 -16.61 -12.87 -18.24
C ALA A 378 -18.05 -13.15 -17.79
N ARG A 379 -19.04 -12.81 -18.63
CA ARG A 379 -20.45 -12.91 -18.23
C ARG A 379 -20.81 -14.34 -17.85
N PRO A 380 -21.50 -14.54 -16.71
CA PRO A 380 -21.73 -15.88 -16.18
C PRO A 380 -22.59 -16.71 -17.14
N GLU A 381 -23.54 -16.11 -17.83
CA GLU A 381 -24.40 -16.78 -18.82
C GLU A 381 -23.65 -17.38 -20.03
N HIS A 382 -22.38 -17.01 -20.24
CA HIS A 382 -21.58 -17.47 -21.37
C HIS A 382 -20.47 -18.46 -20.99
N LEU A 383 -20.27 -18.73 -19.69
CA LEU A 383 -19.12 -19.49 -19.21
C LEU A 383 -19.56 -20.67 -18.33
N THR A 384 -19.28 -21.86 -18.85
CA THR A 384 -19.41 -23.17 -18.20
C THR A 384 -18.06 -23.87 -18.44
N PRO A 385 -17.28 -24.28 -17.43
CA PRO A 385 -17.57 -24.60 -16.02
C PRO A 385 -17.54 -23.43 -15.01
N PRO A 386 -17.94 -23.65 -13.72
CA PRO A 386 -17.79 -22.65 -12.65
C PRO A 386 -16.33 -22.25 -12.41
N ALA A 387 -16.14 -21.02 -11.90
CA ALA A 387 -14.82 -20.44 -11.67
C ALA A 387 -14.12 -21.07 -10.45
N LEU A 388 -14.89 -21.36 -9.40
CA LEU A 388 -14.42 -22.09 -8.23
C LEU A 388 -14.83 -23.57 -8.32
N PRO A 389 -14.04 -24.49 -7.74
CA PRO A 389 -14.43 -25.89 -7.65
C PRO A 389 -15.75 -26.02 -6.87
N PRO A 390 -16.67 -26.91 -7.28
CA PRO A 390 -17.92 -27.12 -6.55
C PRO A 390 -17.60 -27.72 -5.18
N LEU A 391 -18.04 -27.05 -4.11
CA LEU A 391 -17.94 -27.53 -2.74
C LEU A 391 -19.30 -28.01 -2.24
N THR A 392 -19.31 -29.11 -1.49
CA THR A 392 -20.48 -29.50 -0.71
C THR A 392 -20.69 -28.55 0.47
N ALA A 393 -21.90 -28.54 1.03
CA ALA A 393 -22.19 -27.73 2.21
C ALA A 393 -21.28 -28.07 3.42
N ALA A 394 -20.87 -29.34 3.54
CA ALA A 394 -19.95 -29.79 4.59
C ALA A 394 -18.53 -29.24 4.38
N GLU A 395 -18.01 -29.34 3.15
CA GLU A 395 -16.68 -28.79 2.81
C GLU A 395 -16.64 -27.27 2.97
N SER A 396 -17.71 -26.57 2.60
CA SER A 396 -17.82 -25.12 2.80
C SER A 396 -17.87 -24.73 4.29
N ALA A 397 -18.57 -25.52 5.12
CA ALA A 397 -18.61 -25.30 6.57
C ALA A 397 -17.24 -25.54 7.22
N GLU A 398 -16.57 -26.65 6.88
CA GLU A 398 -15.22 -26.96 7.37
C GLU A 398 -14.21 -25.88 6.96
N LEU A 399 -14.28 -25.41 5.71
CA LEU A 399 -13.40 -24.35 5.21
C LEU A 399 -13.61 -23.02 5.95
N THR A 400 -14.86 -22.73 6.34
CA THR A 400 -15.20 -21.52 7.12
C THR A 400 -14.76 -21.65 8.58
N GLU A 401 -14.93 -22.82 9.20
CA GLU A 401 -14.48 -23.09 10.56
C GLU A 401 -12.94 -23.04 10.67
N ALA A 402 -12.23 -23.50 9.64
CA ALA A 402 -10.78 -23.50 9.59
C ALA A 402 -10.15 -22.13 9.25
N ASP A 403 -10.95 -21.17 8.78
CA ASP A 403 -10.50 -19.84 8.35
C ASP A 403 -11.67 -18.85 8.35
N ASP A 404 -11.76 -18.10 9.43
CA ASP A 404 -12.74 -17.03 9.63
C ASP A 404 -12.38 -15.74 8.88
N LEU A 405 -11.36 -15.78 8.01
CA LEU A 405 -10.81 -14.66 7.26
C LEU A 405 -10.00 -13.66 8.08
N GLN A 406 -9.66 -13.98 9.33
CA GLN A 406 -8.76 -13.13 10.11
C GLN A 406 -7.36 -13.09 9.49
N GLY A 407 -6.64 -12.00 9.72
CA GLY A 407 -5.26 -11.84 9.27
C GLY A 407 -4.34 -12.96 9.81
N PRO A 408 -3.09 -13.04 9.32
CA PRO A 408 -2.17 -14.10 9.73
C PRO A 408 -1.97 -14.08 11.25
N ASP A 409 -1.89 -15.23 11.90
CA ASP A 409 -1.84 -15.29 13.37
C ASP A 409 -0.52 -14.71 13.91
N TRP A 410 -0.60 -13.49 14.45
CA TRP A 410 0.54 -12.79 15.02
C TRP A 410 1.00 -13.40 16.35
N PHE A 411 0.14 -14.14 17.05
CA PHE A 411 0.39 -14.66 18.39
C PHE A 411 0.89 -16.12 18.37
N ASP A 412 0.56 -16.88 17.32
CA ASP A 412 1.04 -18.25 17.14
C ASP A 412 1.48 -18.50 15.68
N ASN A 413 2.79 -18.37 15.45
CA ASN A 413 3.38 -18.65 14.15
C ASN A 413 4.80 -19.24 14.27
N HIS A 414 5.28 -19.85 13.18
CA HIS A 414 6.57 -20.54 13.16
C HIS A 414 7.75 -19.62 13.49
N ARG A 415 7.74 -18.37 12.98
CA ARG A 415 8.79 -17.39 13.25
C ARG A 415 8.86 -17.06 14.74
N LEU A 416 7.71 -16.75 15.35
CA LEU A 416 7.63 -16.44 16.77
C LEU A 416 8.00 -17.65 17.64
N SER A 417 7.44 -18.82 17.34
CA SER A 417 7.72 -20.04 18.11
C SER A 417 9.18 -20.48 18.04
N THR A 418 9.81 -20.37 16.86
CA THR A 418 11.25 -20.61 16.67
C THR A 418 12.08 -19.61 17.48
N TRP A 419 11.79 -18.31 17.34
CA TRP A 419 12.50 -17.28 18.09
C TRP A 419 12.37 -17.50 19.61
N LEU A 420 11.16 -17.77 20.12
CA LEU A 420 10.94 -18.05 21.54
C LEU A 420 11.67 -19.32 22.01
N ALA A 421 11.69 -20.39 21.21
CA ALA A 421 12.41 -21.61 21.54
C ALA A 421 13.92 -21.37 21.64
N GLU A 422 14.50 -20.69 20.65
CA GLU A 422 15.92 -20.34 20.67
C GLU A 422 16.30 -19.45 21.86
N ARG A 423 15.43 -18.50 22.24
CA ARG A 423 15.69 -17.64 23.40
C ARG A 423 15.60 -18.40 24.72
N ARG A 424 14.63 -19.30 24.86
CA ARG A 424 14.52 -20.18 26.03
C ARG A 424 15.75 -21.07 26.19
N ASP A 425 16.25 -21.64 25.09
CA ASP A 425 17.43 -22.49 25.10
C ASP A 425 18.72 -21.71 25.37
N ALA A 426 18.82 -20.46 24.86
CA ALA A 426 19.98 -19.59 25.07
C ALA A 426 20.00 -18.91 26.46
N PHE A 427 18.87 -18.86 27.17
CA PHE A 427 18.74 -18.08 28.41
C PHE A 427 19.75 -18.45 29.49
N PRO A 428 20.05 -19.72 29.80
CA PRO A 428 21.04 -20.05 30.83
C PRO A 428 22.42 -19.45 30.56
N ALA A 429 22.89 -19.51 29.31
CA ALA A 429 24.17 -18.94 28.90
C ALA A 429 24.13 -17.40 28.91
N TRP A 430 23.02 -16.80 28.50
CA TRP A 430 22.82 -15.36 28.57
C TRP A 430 22.84 -14.87 30.02
N ALA A 431 22.16 -15.56 30.94
CA ALA A 431 22.09 -15.23 32.37
C ALA A 431 23.47 -15.23 33.03
N GLU A 432 24.32 -16.19 32.68
CA GLU A 432 25.72 -16.26 33.10
C GLU A 432 26.55 -15.09 32.53
N ALA A 433 26.42 -14.82 31.23
CA ALA A 433 27.12 -13.71 30.57
C ALA A 433 26.68 -12.34 31.12
N ALA A 434 25.43 -12.22 31.57
CA ALA A 434 24.86 -11.04 32.19
C ALA A 434 25.29 -10.87 33.67
N GLY A 435 26.20 -11.70 34.19
CA GLY A 435 26.77 -11.57 35.53
C GLY A 435 25.91 -12.16 36.65
N GLY A 436 25.03 -13.11 36.33
CA GLY A 436 24.16 -13.79 37.29
C GLY A 436 24.12 -15.30 37.09
N THR A 437 23.24 -15.98 37.83
CA THR A 437 22.79 -17.33 37.51
C THR A 437 21.37 -17.26 36.97
N ALA A 438 20.87 -18.32 36.33
CA ALA A 438 19.46 -18.39 35.93
C ALA A 438 18.48 -18.15 37.11
N ALA A 439 18.89 -18.46 38.35
CA ALA A 439 18.12 -18.17 39.56
C ALA A 439 18.18 -16.70 40.01
N ALA A 440 19.20 -15.95 39.60
CA ALA A 440 19.33 -14.52 39.89
C ALA A 440 18.54 -13.62 38.92
N TRP A 441 18.12 -14.21 37.78
CA TRP A 441 17.28 -13.62 36.76
C TRP A 441 15.90 -14.31 36.82
N ASP A 442 15.12 -13.94 37.84
CA ASP A 442 13.90 -14.64 38.26
C ASP A 442 12.61 -14.16 37.56
N PHE A 443 12.75 -13.27 36.57
CA PHE A 443 11.64 -12.60 35.88
C PHE A 443 10.71 -11.78 36.79
N SER A 444 11.18 -11.35 37.96
CA SER A 444 10.44 -10.41 38.81
C SER A 444 10.56 -8.97 38.29
N PRO A 445 9.60 -8.07 38.57
CA PRO A 445 9.75 -6.64 38.28
C PRO A 445 11.02 -6.02 38.85
N ALA A 446 11.44 -6.45 40.05
CA ALA A 446 12.67 -5.97 40.69
C ALA A 446 13.95 -6.36 39.91
N SER A 447 13.91 -7.43 39.12
CA SER A 447 15.05 -7.83 38.28
C SER A 447 15.29 -6.90 37.10
N LEU A 448 14.30 -6.08 36.71
CA LEU A 448 14.43 -5.10 35.63
C LEU A 448 15.41 -3.98 35.97
N ASP A 449 15.54 -3.61 37.26
CA ASP A 449 16.54 -2.63 37.69
C ASP A 449 17.97 -3.10 37.42
N ARG A 450 18.18 -4.40 37.64
CA ARG A 450 19.46 -5.04 37.34
C ARG A 450 19.70 -5.09 35.84
N LEU A 451 18.68 -5.41 35.04
CA LEU A 451 18.78 -5.40 33.59
C LEU A 451 19.12 -4.00 33.07
N GLU A 452 18.41 -2.99 33.56
CA GLU A 452 18.61 -1.59 33.19
C GLU A 452 20.04 -1.13 33.52
N ALA A 453 20.50 -1.38 34.75
CA ALA A 453 21.86 -1.03 35.16
C ALA A 453 22.92 -1.72 34.28
N LEU A 454 22.66 -2.97 33.86
CA LEU A 454 23.56 -3.72 32.99
C LEU A 454 23.60 -3.14 31.56
N VAL A 455 22.45 -2.79 30.99
CA VAL A 455 22.36 -2.16 29.66
C VAL A 455 23.05 -0.80 29.66
N ARG A 456 22.75 0.06 30.64
CA ARG A 456 23.37 1.39 30.80
C ARG A 456 24.88 1.32 31.06
N ALA A 457 25.37 0.25 31.67
CA ALA A 457 26.80 0.05 31.86
C ALA A 457 27.52 -0.45 30.60
N ARG A 458 26.80 -1.16 29.72
CA ARG A 458 27.37 -1.76 28.51
C ARG A 458 27.35 -0.82 27.30
N PHE A 459 26.31 0.01 27.18
CA PHE A 459 26.13 0.93 26.07
C PHE A 459 26.07 2.37 26.57
N THR A 460 26.79 3.26 25.90
CA THR A 460 26.86 4.68 26.29
C THR A 460 26.03 5.58 25.38
N THR A 461 25.75 5.13 24.16
CA THR A 461 25.01 5.89 23.15
C THR A 461 23.94 5.04 22.47
N TYR A 462 22.90 5.70 21.96
CA TYR A 462 21.82 5.06 21.20
C TYR A 462 22.37 4.38 19.94
N GLU A 463 23.31 5.02 19.25
CA GLU A 463 23.92 4.53 18.02
C GLU A 463 24.72 3.24 18.24
N GLU A 464 25.47 3.14 19.34
CA GLU A 464 26.15 1.90 19.73
C GLU A 464 25.16 0.74 19.91
N MET A 465 24.01 1.02 20.51
CA MET A 465 22.99 0.03 20.77
C MET A 465 22.23 -0.39 19.51
N VAL A 466 21.98 0.55 18.58
CA VAL A 466 21.42 0.26 17.25
C VAL A 466 22.37 -0.62 16.43
N ALA A 467 23.67 -0.31 16.44
CA ALA A 467 24.67 -1.12 15.76
C ALA A 467 24.78 -2.55 16.34
N ALA A 468 24.45 -2.72 17.63
CA ALA A 468 24.46 -3.99 18.33
C ALA A 468 23.10 -4.72 18.35
N LYS A 469 22.08 -4.27 17.59
CA LYS A 469 20.69 -4.76 17.69
C LYS A 469 20.54 -6.30 17.61
N ASP A 470 21.41 -6.95 16.84
CA ASP A 470 21.41 -8.40 16.61
C ASP A 470 22.42 -9.16 17.52
N GLU A 471 23.12 -8.46 18.42
CA GLU A 471 24.04 -9.09 19.36
C GLU A 471 23.28 -9.98 20.36
N PRO A 472 23.80 -11.19 20.68
CA PRO A 472 23.15 -12.12 21.60
C PRO A 472 22.78 -11.51 22.96
N PHE A 473 23.56 -10.53 23.43
CA PHE A 473 23.26 -9.82 24.67
C PHE A 473 21.96 -9.01 24.58
N LEU A 474 21.80 -8.17 23.54
CA LEU A 474 20.62 -7.30 23.40
C LEU A 474 19.38 -8.09 23.04
N THR A 475 19.49 -9.09 22.16
CA THR A 475 18.35 -9.97 21.84
C THR A 475 17.87 -10.73 23.09
N GLY A 476 18.80 -11.22 23.93
CA GLY A 476 18.44 -11.89 25.19
C GLY A 476 17.87 -10.94 26.24
N ALA A 477 18.37 -9.69 26.32
CA ALA A 477 17.84 -8.66 27.20
C ALA A 477 16.40 -8.28 26.81
N ALA A 478 16.14 -8.10 25.51
CA ALA A 478 14.81 -7.79 24.97
C ALA A 478 13.81 -8.92 25.26
N TRP A 479 14.22 -10.17 25.04
CA TRP A 479 13.41 -11.34 25.40
C TRP A 479 13.13 -11.40 26.90
N TYR A 480 14.13 -11.20 27.76
CA TYR A 480 13.95 -11.21 29.21
C TYR A 480 12.95 -10.13 29.66
N PHE A 481 13.09 -8.91 29.14
CA PHE A 481 12.19 -7.81 29.45
C PHE A 481 10.74 -8.11 29.03
N GLY A 482 10.52 -8.64 27.82
CA GLY A 482 9.19 -9.07 27.38
C GLY A 482 8.63 -10.23 28.21
N GLU A 483 9.44 -11.19 28.63
CA GLU A 483 9.00 -12.30 29.51
C GLU A 483 8.54 -11.81 30.90
N VAL A 484 9.16 -10.75 31.44
CA VAL A 484 8.67 -10.13 32.69
C VAL A 484 7.26 -9.57 32.49
N GLN A 485 7.00 -8.92 31.35
CA GLN A 485 5.67 -8.39 31.01
C GLN A 485 4.65 -9.51 30.83
N VAL A 486 4.99 -10.57 30.09
CA VAL A 486 4.13 -11.75 29.89
C VAL A 486 3.74 -12.39 31.23
N ARG A 487 4.71 -12.57 32.14
CA ARG A 487 4.49 -13.27 33.41
C ARG A 487 3.81 -12.41 34.47
N THR A 488 4.07 -11.11 34.48
CA THR A 488 3.57 -10.19 35.51
C THR A 488 2.22 -9.59 35.13
N CYS A 489 2.04 -9.24 33.86
CA CYS A 489 0.89 -8.48 33.37
C CYS A 489 -0.07 -9.32 32.51
N GLY A 490 0.22 -10.61 32.28
CA GLY A 490 -0.57 -11.45 31.39
C GLY A 490 -0.47 -11.06 29.91
N ALA A 491 0.56 -10.27 29.55
CA ALA A 491 0.83 -9.90 28.17
C ALA A 491 1.10 -11.14 27.30
N VAL A 492 0.93 -10.98 25.99
CA VAL A 492 1.17 -12.04 25.00
C VAL A 492 2.23 -11.61 24.00
N TRP A 493 3.15 -12.51 23.69
CA TRP A 493 4.10 -12.29 22.59
C TRP A 493 3.34 -12.27 21.26
N ARG A 494 3.71 -11.35 20.38
CA ARG A 494 3.29 -11.34 18.99
C ARG A 494 4.44 -10.99 18.07
N CYS A 495 4.43 -11.51 16.85
CA CYS A 495 5.39 -11.18 15.81
C CYS A 495 4.71 -11.33 14.46
N ARG A 496 5.03 -10.44 13.52
CA ARG A 496 4.56 -10.57 12.15
C ARG A 496 4.99 -11.94 11.62
N PRO A 497 4.04 -12.80 11.18
CA PRO A 497 4.40 -14.13 10.69
C PRO A 497 5.33 -14.07 9.48
N GLN A 498 5.19 -13.01 8.67
CA GLN A 498 6.05 -12.74 7.52
C GLN A 498 7.36 -12.07 7.90
N PRO A 499 8.50 -12.60 7.40
CA PRO A 499 9.75 -11.86 7.43
C PRO A 499 9.58 -10.49 6.76
N PRO A 500 10.31 -9.47 7.21
CA PRO A 500 10.19 -8.16 6.62
C PRO A 500 10.85 -8.18 5.24
N GLU A 501 10.29 -7.44 4.30
CA GLU A 501 10.96 -7.24 3.00
C GLU A 501 12.30 -6.51 3.16
N ASP A 502 12.40 -5.63 4.17
CA ASP A 502 13.62 -5.00 4.61
C ASP A 502 14.11 -5.66 5.91
N PRO A 503 15.19 -6.46 5.88
CA PRO A 503 15.78 -7.07 7.07
C PRO A 503 16.17 -6.06 8.15
N ASP A 504 16.39 -4.79 7.77
CA ASP A 504 16.77 -3.73 8.68
C ASP A 504 15.59 -2.95 9.26
N ASN A 505 14.34 -3.30 8.90
CA ASN A 505 13.15 -2.64 9.42
C ASN A 505 13.11 -2.72 10.96
N PRO A 506 13.24 -1.58 11.67
CA PRO A 506 13.35 -1.57 13.12
C PRO A 506 12.04 -1.94 13.84
N TYR A 507 10.91 -1.99 13.11
CA TYR A 507 9.59 -2.30 13.63
C TYR A 507 9.19 -3.77 13.42
N ASP A 508 10.00 -4.57 12.73
CA ASP A 508 9.68 -5.98 12.50
C ASP A 508 10.41 -6.91 13.48
N VAL A 509 10.06 -6.73 14.76
CA VAL A 509 10.62 -7.48 15.88
C VAL A 509 9.50 -8.17 16.68
N PRO A 510 9.80 -9.22 17.45
CA PRO A 510 8.86 -9.76 18.43
C PRO A 510 8.48 -8.69 19.46
N MET A 511 7.18 -8.46 19.60
CA MET A 511 6.56 -7.47 20.49
C MET A 511 5.73 -8.15 21.57
N VAL A 512 5.39 -7.43 22.62
CA VAL A 512 4.47 -7.90 23.67
C VAL A 512 3.26 -6.99 23.75
N GLN A 513 2.07 -7.59 23.68
CA GLN A 513 0.80 -6.88 23.68
C GLN A 513 0.05 -7.17 24.98
N ALA A 514 -0.65 -6.16 25.51
CA ALA A 514 -1.57 -6.35 26.63
C ALA A 514 -2.63 -7.43 26.30
N PRO A 515 -3.06 -8.21 27.32
CA PRO A 515 -4.16 -9.14 27.12
C PRO A 515 -5.38 -8.36 26.62
N ARG A 516 -6.09 -8.90 25.62
CA ARG A 516 -7.35 -8.28 25.19
C ARG A 516 -8.29 -8.24 26.40
N PRO A 517 -8.93 -7.10 26.67
CA PRO A 517 -9.98 -7.04 27.67
C PRO A 517 -11.06 -8.06 27.26
N THR A 518 -11.49 -8.88 28.22
CA THR A 518 -12.70 -9.67 28.02
C THR A 518 -13.85 -8.67 27.87
N PRO A 519 -14.69 -8.75 26.84
CA PRO A 519 -15.89 -7.93 26.80
C PRO A 519 -16.66 -8.19 28.09
N ASP A 520 -16.77 -7.18 28.95
CA ASP A 520 -17.56 -7.33 30.16
C ASP A 520 -19.00 -7.64 29.73
N GLU A 521 -19.55 -8.77 30.20
CA GLU A 521 -20.95 -9.17 29.96
C GLU A 521 -21.97 -8.17 30.55
N ASP A 522 -21.50 -7.12 31.25
CA ASP A 522 -22.32 -6.18 32.02
C ASP A 522 -22.38 -4.74 31.44
N THR A 523 -21.70 -4.41 30.33
CA THR A 523 -21.72 -3.05 29.75
C THR A 523 -22.86 -2.80 28.75
N TYR A 524 -23.76 -3.77 28.55
CA TYR A 524 -25.10 -3.52 28.01
C TYR A 524 -26.11 -3.31 29.14
N GLY A 525 -25.76 -2.44 30.08
CA GLY A 525 -26.70 -1.91 31.06
C GLY A 525 -27.64 -0.94 30.36
N ASP A 526 -28.87 -1.40 30.14
CA ASP A 526 -30.06 -0.65 29.76
C ASP A 526 -30.10 0.73 30.48
N GLY A 527 -29.54 1.74 29.83
CA GLY A 527 -29.32 3.09 30.34
C GLY A 527 -29.94 4.08 29.37
N ASP A 528 -30.86 4.87 29.89
CA ASP A 528 -31.71 5.84 29.23
C ASP A 528 -30.95 6.86 28.38
N GLY A 529 -31.51 7.15 27.21
CA GLY A 529 -30.97 8.12 26.27
C GLY A 529 -30.89 9.52 26.88
N GLU A 530 -29.67 9.99 27.08
CA GLU A 530 -29.33 11.40 27.03
C GLU A 530 -28.18 11.57 26.05
N ASP A 531 -28.40 12.47 25.09
CA ASP A 531 -27.49 12.84 24.01
C ASP A 531 -26.11 13.22 24.58
N HIS A 532 -25.18 12.28 24.54
CA HIS A 532 -23.76 12.56 24.61
C HIS A 532 -23.24 12.59 23.18
N GLU A 533 -22.69 13.74 22.79
CA GLU A 533 -21.87 13.88 21.59
C GLU A 533 -20.78 12.80 21.68
N GLU A 534 -20.89 11.79 20.82
CA GLU A 534 -19.96 10.67 20.75
C GLU A 534 -18.60 11.20 20.26
N ASP A 535 -17.73 11.55 21.21
CA ASP A 535 -16.29 11.56 21.01
C ASP A 535 -15.87 10.12 20.68
N HIS A 536 -16.00 9.74 19.41
CA HIS A 536 -15.48 8.49 18.85
C HIS A 536 -13.94 8.56 18.76
N ASP A 537 -13.25 8.46 19.91
CA ASP A 537 -11.80 8.25 19.99
C ASP A 537 -11.41 7.24 21.10
N ASP A 538 -12.38 6.52 21.69
CA ASP A 538 -12.11 5.43 22.63
C ASP A 538 -12.05 4.08 21.89
N GLU A 539 -11.26 3.97 20.82
CA GLU A 539 -10.64 2.69 20.53
C GLU A 539 -9.71 2.41 21.72
N GLU A 540 -10.13 1.51 22.60
CA GLU A 540 -9.37 1.05 23.76
C GLU A 540 -7.97 0.62 23.29
N TYR A 541 -7.01 1.55 23.39
CA TYR A 541 -5.71 1.43 22.75
C TYR A 541 -4.95 0.29 23.42
N ILE A 542 -5.01 -0.89 22.82
CA ILE A 542 -4.36 -2.08 23.37
C ILE A 542 -2.87 -1.79 23.44
N HIS A 543 -2.34 -1.73 24.66
CA HIS A 543 -0.93 -1.38 24.87
C HIS A 543 -0.02 -2.41 24.18
N LEU A 544 0.88 -1.91 23.33
CA LEU A 544 1.85 -2.68 22.57
C LEU A 544 3.27 -2.17 22.88
N CYS A 545 4.12 -3.06 23.36
CA CYS A 545 5.52 -2.77 23.66
C CYS A 545 6.44 -3.48 22.65
N ASP A 546 7.42 -2.72 22.13
CA ASP A 546 8.60 -3.19 21.41
C ASP A 546 9.76 -3.31 22.42
N PRO A 547 10.08 -4.50 22.97
CA PRO A 547 11.13 -4.64 23.99
C PRO A 547 12.51 -4.16 23.51
N PRO A 548 12.99 -4.47 22.28
CA PRO A 548 14.18 -3.85 21.72
C PRO A 548 14.14 -2.31 21.66
N GLY A 549 13.01 -1.74 21.24
CA GLY A 549 12.77 -0.29 21.22
C GLY A 549 12.85 0.35 22.60
N SER A 550 12.16 -0.23 23.59
CA SER A 550 12.17 0.25 24.97
C SER A 550 13.56 0.19 25.62
N LEU A 551 14.33 -0.86 25.34
CA LEU A 551 15.72 -0.94 25.79
C LEU A 551 16.58 0.17 25.17
N ARG A 552 16.43 0.46 23.87
CA ARG A 552 17.13 1.56 23.19
C ARG A 552 16.72 2.93 23.74
N ALA A 553 15.44 3.10 24.06
CA ALA A 553 14.90 4.34 24.62
C ALA A 553 15.51 4.69 25.98
N LEU A 554 16.06 3.74 26.75
CA LEU A 554 16.77 4.03 28.00
C LEU A 554 17.91 5.04 27.81
N LEU A 555 18.58 5.04 26.65
CA LEU A 555 19.70 5.93 26.37
C LEU A 555 19.26 7.31 25.83
N LEU A 556 18.01 7.42 25.38
CA LEU A 556 17.39 8.69 24.97
C LEU A 556 16.69 9.38 26.14
N ASN A 557 16.11 8.59 27.04
CA ASN A 557 15.37 9.08 28.20
C ASN A 557 16.32 9.43 29.36
N GLY A 558 15.91 10.39 30.18
CA GLY A 558 16.64 10.79 31.37
C GLY A 558 16.81 9.65 32.40
N PRO A 559 17.66 9.82 33.42
CA PRO A 559 17.95 8.78 34.43
C PRO A 559 16.74 8.37 35.28
N GLU A 560 15.65 9.14 35.22
CA GLU A 560 14.38 8.87 35.91
C GLU A 560 13.48 7.88 35.13
N SER A 561 13.84 7.51 33.90
CA SER A 561 13.09 6.53 33.11
C SER A 561 13.59 5.13 33.39
N HIS A 562 12.71 4.29 33.92
CA HIS A 562 13.03 2.91 34.30
C HIS A 562 12.28 1.88 33.45
N LEU A 563 12.90 0.72 33.25
CA LEU A 563 12.24 -0.39 32.53
C LEU A 563 10.98 -0.89 33.23
N ARG A 564 10.95 -0.80 34.56
CA ARG A 564 9.77 -1.18 35.36
C ARG A 564 8.55 -0.30 35.09
N ASP A 565 8.74 0.95 34.65
CA ASP A 565 7.63 1.89 34.43
C ASP A 565 6.76 1.42 33.26
N ALA A 566 7.32 0.66 32.32
CA ALA A 566 6.57 0.03 31.24
C ALA A 566 5.51 -0.97 31.74
N LEU A 567 5.65 -1.51 32.96
CA LEU A 567 4.65 -2.42 33.54
C LEU A 567 3.38 -1.68 33.95
N GLU A 568 3.46 -0.38 34.24
CA GLU A 568 2.32 0.45 34.64
C GLU A 568 1.32 0.64 33.49
N ALA A 569 1.78 0.54 32.23
CA ALA A 569 0.95 0.68 31.05
C ALA A 569 0.00 -0.52 30.79
N TYR A 570 0.07 -1.57 31.62
CA TYR A 570 -0.78 -2.75 31.54
C TYR A 570 -1.84 -2.83 32.66
N GLY A 571 -1.88 -1.85 33.58
CA GLY A 571 -2.63 -1.90 34.84
C GLY A 571 -3.87 -1.03 34.91
#